data_AF-A0A178AC73-F1
#
_entry.id   AF-A0A178AC73-F1
#
_cell.length_a   1.000
_cell.length_b   1.000
_cell.length_c   1.000
_cell.angle_alpha   90.00
_cell.angle_beta   90.00
_cell.angle_gamma   90.00
#
_symmetry.space_group_name_H-M   'P 1'
#
loop_
_entity.id
_entity.type
_entity.pdbx_description
1 polymer ?
#
loop_
_entity_poly.entity_id
_entity_poly.type
_entity_poly.pdbx_seq_one_letter_code
_entity_poly.pdbx_strand_id
1 'polypeptide(L)'
;MANERADEERAVMERVERETLKELDEVQHSPSNTTLLSHLIASLTPSGSQALSALSATAVALNTHASDPETIAHALIQHTITSQNLTNQLAHIETLQSYLTKQHSLIRTQLHALQSDPAFTPPPNLQRQTAEQTRQTKHLRIKIREYEDKLASLQATQSRTMTPASKQIGSAEAIADMLEQQRVLDEIRVRVEALEREVAEYAGLPAEREAARKEVNALEVSLDLGRRQRDDLFEGQFGKK
;
A
#
# COMPACT_ATOMS: atom_id res chain seq x y z
N MET A 1 -48.22 19.45 -29.92
CA MET A 1 -48.81 19.95 -28.66
C MET A 1 -48.05 21.13 -28.03
N ALA A 2 -46.71 21.16 -27.97
CA ALA A 2 -46.00 22.35 -27.44
C ALA A 2 -46.03 23.58 -28.37
N ASN A 3 -46.02 23.37 -29.69
CA ASN A 3 -45.99 24.48 -30.67
C ASN A 3 -47.35 25.16 -30.83
N GLU A 4 -48.42 24.37 -30.93
CA GLU A 4 -49.80 24.84 -31.06
C GLU A 4 -50.25 25.70 -29.87
N ARG A 5 -49.88 25.29 -28.64
CA ARG A 5 -50.14 26.07 -27.43
C ARG A 5 -49.36 27.39 -27.39
N ALA A 6 -48.13 27.42 -27.90
CA ALA A 6 -47.33 28.63 -27.99
C ALA A 6 -47.89 29.62 -29.04
N ASP A 7 -48.45 29.10 -30.13
CA ASP A 7 -49.09 29.92 -31.16
C ASP A 7 -50.44 30.50 -30.69
N GLU A 8 -51.23 29.74 -29.92
CA GLU A 8 -52.44 30.23 -29.26
C GLU A 8 -52.15 31.33 -28.23
N GLU A 9 -51.14 31.15 -27.38
CA GLU A 9 -50.72 32.16 -26.40
C GLU A 9 -50.27 33.46 -27.08
N ARG A 10 -49.55 33.38 -28.20
CA ARG A 10 -49.17 34.55 -29.00
C ARG A 10 -50.38 35.26 -29.62
N ALA A 11 -51.35 34.51 -30.15
CA ALA A 11 -52.56 35.08 -30.74
C ALA A 11 -53.41 35.82 -29.69
N VAL A 12 -53.49 35.30 -28.46
CA VAL A 12 -54.18 35.96 -27.34
C VAL A 12 -53.45 37.24 -26.93
N MET A 13 -52.12 37.20 -26.78
CA MET A 13 -51.32 38.40 -26.44
C MET A 13 -51.47 39.50 -27.48
N GLU A 14 -51.35 39.18 -28.77
CA GLU A 14 -51.48 40.16 -29.85
C GLU A 14 -52.90 40.77 -29.90
N ARG A 15 -53.93 40.00 -29.55
CA ARG A 15 -55.30 40.51 -29.45
C ARG A 15 -55.47 41.46 -28.27
N VAL A 16 -54.94 41.11 -27.10
CA VAL A 16 -54.96 41.98 -25.92
C VAL A 16 -54.20 43.27 -26.20
N GLU A 17 -53.03 43.21 -26.83
CA GLU A 17 -52.28 44.41 -27.23
C GLU A 17 -53.07 45.30 -28.20
N ARG A 18 -53.76 44.72 -29.19
CA ARG A 18 -54.61 45.50 -30.10
C ARG A 18 -55.83 46.12 -29.39
N GLU A 19 -56.42 45.41 -28.44
CA GLU A 19 -57.57 45.91 -27.68
C GLU A 19 -57.13 47.02 -26.69
N THR A 20 -56.00 46.87 -26.01
CA THR A 20 -55.46 47.91 -25.12
C THR A 20 -55.00 49.17 -25.86
N LEU A 21 -54.40 49.02 -27.05
CA LEU A 21 -54.04 50.16 -27.91
C LEU A 21 -55.28 50.92 -28.40
N LYS A 22 -56.36 50.21 -28.74
CA LYS A 22 -57.63 50.85 -29.12
C LYS A 22 -58.26 51.60 -27.95
N GLU A 23 -58.29 51.00 -26.76
CA GLU A 23 -58.80 51.66 -25.56
C GLU A 23 -57.98 52.91 -25.22
N LEU A 24 -56.64 52.86 -25.38
CA LEU A 24 -55.78 54.02 -25.14
C LEU A 24 -56.03 55.17 -26.12
N ASP A 25 -56.29 54.86 -27.40
CA ASP A 25 -56.66 55.85 -28.42
C ASP A 25 -58.09 56.39 -28.23
N GLU A 26 -59.02 55.57 -27.71
CA GLU A 26 -60.40 55.96 -27.40
C GLU A 26 -60.51 56.82 -26.13
N VAL A 27 -59.53 56.76 -25.21
CA VAL A 27 -59.35 57.72 -24.12
C VAL A 27 -58.82 59.04 -24.70
N GLN A 28 -59.67 59.69 -25.51
CA GLN A 28 -59.47 61.03 -26.03
C GLN A 28 -59.29 62.00 -24.85
N HIS A 29 -58.11 62.61 -24.80
CA HIS A 29 -57.78 63.63 -23.81
C HIS A 29 -58.70 64.84 -24.02
N SER A 30 -59.69 65.02 -23.15
CA SER A 30 -60.50 66.25 -23.12
C SER A 30 -59.57 67.47 -23.16
N PRO A 31 -59.74 68.43 -24.09
CA PRO A 31 -58.81 69.56 -24.24
C PRO A 31 -58.71 70.39 -22.96
N SER A 32 -59.77 70.41 -22.15
CA SER A 32 -59.80 70.99 -20.80
C SER A 32 -58.74 70.40 -19.86
N ASN A 33 -58.54 69.08 -19.88
CA ASN A 33 -57.57 68.40 -19.01
C ASN A 33 -56.12 68.75 -19.36
N THR A 34 -55.83 68.99 -20.64
CA THR A 34 -54.49 69.40 -21.09
C THR A 34 -54.14 70.81 -20.59
N THR A 35 -55.12 71.73 -20.57
CA THR A 35 -54.92 73.08 -20.03
C THR A 35 -54.72 73.08 -18.51
N LEU A 36 -55.51 72.29 -17.77
CA LEU A 36 -55.34 72.13 -16.31
C LEU A 36 -53.99 71.51 -15.94
N LEU A 37 -53.56 70.48 -16.68
CA LEU A 37 -52.27 69.82 -16.48
C LEU A 37 -51.12 70.78 -16.76
N SER A 38 -51.20 71.62 -17.80
CA SER A 38 -50.19 72.64 -18.09
C SER A 38 -50.09 73.70 -16.98
N HIS A 39 -51.20 74.14 -16.38
CA HIS A 39 -51.22 75.05 -15.24
C HIS A 39 -50.68 74.42 -13.94
N LEU A 40 -50.96 73.12 -13.72
CA LEU A 40 -50.37 72.35 -12.62
C LEU A 40 -48.85 72.26 -12.77
N ILE A 41 -48.36 71.91 -13.96
CA ILE A 41 -46.91 71.84 -14.22
C ILE A 41 -46.25 73.21 -14.01
N ALA A 42 -46.89 74.29 -14.46
CA ALA A 42 -46.37 75.65 -14.29
C ALA A 42 -46.37 76.14 -12.83
N SER A 43 -47.17 75.54 -11.95
CA SER A 43 -47.24 75.89 -10.53
C SER A 43 -46.37 74.99 -9.63
N LEU A 44 -45.72 73.97 -10.18
CA LEU A 44 -44.79 73.13 -9.43
C LEU A 44 -43.48 73.87 -9.14
N THR A 45 -42.97 73.70 -7.92
CA THR A 45 -41.61 74.14 -7.58
C THR A 45 -40.58 73.32 -8.36
N PRO A 46 -39.36 73.85 -8.59
CA PRO A 46 -38.29 73.10 -9.26
C PRO A 46 -37.96 71.76 -8.59
N SER A 47 -38.07 71.71 -7.26
CA SER A 47 -37.89 70.47 -6.49
C SER A 47 -39.03 69.47 -6.73
N GLY A 48 -40.26 69.94 -6.89
CA GLY A 48 -41.42 69.08 -7.13
C GLY A 48 -41.38 68.44 -8.53
N SER A 49 -40.98 69.20 -9.55
CA SER A 49 -40.86 68.67 -10.92
C SER A 49 -39.74 67.63 -11.02
N GLN A 50 -38.62 67.86 -10.34
CA GLN A 50 -37.53 66.89 -10.25
C GLN A 50 -37.95 65.60 -9.52
N ALA A 51 -38.68 65.72 -8.40
CA ALA A 51 -39.16 64.55 -7.66
C ALA A 51 -40.17 63.73 -8.47
N LEU A 52 -41.09 64.38 -9.19
CA LEU A 52 -42.06 63.71 -10.06
C LEU A 52 -41.36 63.02 -11.24
N SER A 53 -40.39 63.68 -11.87
CA SER A 53 -39.59 63.09 -12.95
C SER A 53 -38.80 61.87 -12.44
N ALA A 54 -38.16 61.98 -11.28
CA ALA A 54 -37.45 60.86 -10.66
C ALA A 54 -38.39 59.69 -10.35
N LEU A 55 -39.58 59.95 -9.82
CA LEU A 55 -40.58 58.92 -9.51
C LEU A 55 -41.14 58.27 -10.77
N SER A 56 -41.41 59.03 -11.83
CA SER A 56 -41.82 58.47 -13.11
C SER A 56 -40.72 57.61 -13.74
N ALA A 57 -39.47 58.06 -13.66
CA ALA A 57 -38.32 57.32 -14.16
C ALA A 57 -38.09 56.02 -13.39
N THR A 58 -38.25 56.02 -12.05
CA THR A 58 -38.14 54.78 -11.26
C THR A 58 -39.31 53.84 -11.49
N ALA A 59 -40.53 54.36 -11.65
CA ALA A 59 -41.70 53.55 -12.00
C ALA A 59 -41.52 52.84 -13.36
N VAL A 60 -40.98 53.55 -14.36
CA VAL A 60 -40.63 52.97 -15.67
C VAL A 60 -39.50 51.95 -15.55
N ALA A 61 -38.44 52.26 -14.81
CA ALA A 61 -37.30 51.35 -14.63
C ALA A 61 -37.68 50.06 -13.89
N LEU A 62 -38.61 50.13 -12.94
CA LEU A 62 -39.16 48.99 -12.19
C LEU A 62 -40.37 48.34 -12.90
N ASN A 63 -40.75 48.85 -14.08
CA ASN A 63 -41.89 48.39 -14.88
C ASN A 63 -43.20 48.30 -14.06
N THR A 64 -43.45 49.28 -13.21
CA THR A 64 -44.65 49.34 -12.35
C THR A 64 -45.75 50.15 -13.03
N HIS A 65 -46.97 49.63 -13.02
CA HIS A 65 -48.15 50.22 -13.69
C HIS A 65 -48.72 51.45 -12.96
N ALA A 66 -48.32 51.69 -11.70
CA ALA A 66 -48.76 52.82 -10.89
C ALA A 66 -47.56 53.57 -10.30
N SER A 67 -47.59 54.90 -10.39
CA SER A 67 -46.63 55.82 -9.75
C SER A 67 -46.91 56.02 -8.24
N ASP A 68 -47.46 55.00 -7.59
CA ASP A 68 -47.70 55.02 -6.16
C ASP A 68 -46.42 54.63 -5.41
N PRO A 69 -45.95 55.44 -4.44
CA PRO A 69 -44.69 55.17 -3.74
C PRO A 69 -44.67 53.83 -3.00
N GLU A 70 -45.81 53.34 -2.49
CA GLU A 70 -45.86 52.03 -1.84
C GLU A 70 -45.65 50.91 -2.85
N THR A 71 -46.30 50.97 -4.01
CA THR A 71 -46.14 49.99 -5.09
C THR A 71 -44.69 49.94 -5.60
N ILE A 72 -44.05 51.10 -5.77
CA ILE A 72 -42.64 51.20 -6.15
C ILE A 72 -41.73 50.60 -5.08
N ALA A 73 -42.00 50.87 -3.80
CA ALA A 73 -41.22 50.32 -2.69
C ALA A 73 -41.31 48.79 -2.62
N HIS A 74 -42.52 48.22 -2.78
CA HIS A 74 -42.71 46.78 -2.81
C HIS A 74 -41.99 46.14 -4.01
N ALA A 75 -42.07 46.74 -5.20
CA ALA A 75 -41.37 46.26 -6.39
C ALA A 75 -39.85 46.28 -6.19
N LEU A 76 -39.31 47.33 -5.58
CA LEU A 76 -37.88 47.45 -5.28
C LEU A 76 -37.43 46.40 -4.26
N ILE A 77 -38.19 46.20 -3.18
CA ILE A 77 -37.92 45.16 -2.17
C ILE A 77 -37.94 43.78 -2.83
N GLN A 78 -38.96 43.50 -3.66
CA GLN A 78 -39.09 42.22 -4.34
C GLN A 78 -37.92 41.99 -5.31
N HIS A 79 -37.56 42.99 -6.13
CA HIS A 79 -36.39 42.90 -7.02
C HIS A 79 -35.08 42.72 -6.26
N THR A 80 -34.93 43.36 -5.10
CA THR A 80 -33.73 43.21 -4.27
C THR A 80 -33.65 41.80 -3.68
N ILE A 81 -34.76 41.28 -3.17
CA ILE A 81 -34.83 39.91 -2.63
C ILE A 81 -34.53 38.89 -3.73
N THR A 82 -35.14 39.03 -4.91
CA THR A 82 -34.91 38.09 -6.01
C THR A 82 -33.48 38.17 -6.52
N SER A 83 -32.93 39.38 -6.70
CA SER A 83 -31.54 39.59 -7.10
C SER A 83 -30.57 38.95 -6.10
N GLN A 84 -30.77 39.17 -4.80
CA GLN A 84 -29.91 38.59 -3.76
C GLN A 84 -30.03 37.07 -3.74
N ASN A 85 -31.23 36.52 -3.87
CA ASN A 85 -31.47 35.08 -3.89
C ASN A 85 -30.78 34.43 -5.10
N LEU A 86 -30.95 35.00 -6.29
CA LEU A 86 -30.28 34.53 -7.50
C LEU A 86 -28.76 34.61 -7.39
N THR A 87 -28.23 35.70 -6.83
CA THR A 87 -26.78 35.86 -6.61
C THR A 87 -26.24 34.79 -5.66
N ASN A 88 -26.94 34.53 -4.56
CA ASN A 88 -26.57 33.49 -3.60
C ASN A 88 -26.66 32.08 -4.22
N GLN A 89 -27.71 31.80 -5.00
CA GLN A 89 -27.87 30.54 -5.70
C GLN A 89 -26.76 30.32 -6.74
N LEU A 90 -26.41 31.36 -7.49
CA LEU A 90 -25.34 31.30 -8.49
C LEU A 90 -24.00 31.01 -7.80
N ALA A 91 -23.66 31.74 -6.74
CA ALA A 91 -22.45 31.47 -5.95
C ALA A 91 -22.43 30.03 -5.42
N HIS A 92 -23.57 29.52 -4.94
CA HIS A 92 -23.67 28.13 -4.50
C HIS A 92 -23.42 27.14 -5.65
N ILE A 93 -24.02 27.35 -6.82
CA ILE A 93 -23.82 26.51 -8.00
C ILE A 93 -22.35 26.51 -8.43
N GLU A 94 -21.68 27.67 -8.43
CA GLU A 94 -20.26 27.77 -8.77
C GLU A 94 -19.38 26.97 -7.80
N THR A 95 -19.67 27.04 -6.50
CA THR A 95 -18.94 26.23 -5.50
C THR A 95 -19.14 24.72 -5.74
N LEU A 96 -20.37 24.30 -6.05
CA LEU A 96 -20.68 22.90 -6.34
C LEU A 96 -20.00 22.44 -7.64
N GLN A 97 -20.01 23.27 -8.68
CA GLN A 97 -19.33 22.98 -9.94
C GLN A 97 -17.81 22.85 -9.74
N SER A 98 -17.20 23.75 -8.97
CA SER A 98 -15.79 23.66 -8.60
C SER A 98 -15.48 22.38 -7.82
N TYR A 99 -16.35 21.97 -6.91
CA TYR A 99 -16.21 20.73 -6.18
C TYR A 99 -16.32 19.50 -7.09
N LEU A 100 -17.34 19.44 -7.94
CA LEU A 100 -17.55 18.31 -8.86
C LEU A 100 -16.43 18.18 -9.89
N THR A 101 -15.93 19.29 -10.41
CA THR A 101 -14.78 19.29 -11.35
C THR A 101 -13.51 18.77 -10.68
N LYS A 102 -13.25 19.17 -9.42
CA LYS A 102 -12.14 18.62 -8.62
C LYS A 102 -12.31 17.12 -8.39
N GLN A 103 -13.48 16.66 -7.93
CA GLN A 103 -13.76 15.24 -7.70
C GLN A 103 -13.60 14.41 -8.97
N HIS A 104 -14.14 14.89 -10.10
CA HIS A 104 -14.00 14.21 -11.38
C HIS A 104 -12.54 14.14 -11.85
N SER A 105 -11.76 15.21 -11.66
CA SER A 105 -10.33 15.18 -11.97
C SER A 105 -9.58 14.17 -11.09
N LEU A 106 -9.89 14.12 -9.80
CA LEU A 106 -9.30 13.18 -8.85
C LEU A 106 -9.61 11.74 -9.25
N ILE A 107 -10.87 11.41 -9.51
CA ILE A 107 -11.28 10.06 -9.93
C ILE A 107 -10.59 9.68 -11.25
N ARG A 108 -10.50 10.59 -12.22
CA ARG A 108 -9.77 10.33 -13.47
C ARG A 108 -8.29 10.04 -13.22
N THR A 109 -7.63 10.79 -12.34
CA THR A 109 -6.22 10.53 -12.00
C THR A 109 -6.03 9.19 -11.32
N GLN A 110 -6.93 8.79 -10.42
CA GLN A 110 -6.89 7.48 -9.76
C GLN A 110 -7.14 6.34 -10.74
N LEU A 111 -8.12 6.49 -11.64
CA LEU A 111 -8.42 5.50 -12.68
C LEU A 111 -7.22 5.34 -13.62
N HIS A 112 -6.62 6.46 -14.04
CA HIS A 112 -5.39 6.43 -14.83
C HIS A 112 -4.25 5.73 -14.09
N ALA A 113 -4.05 6.02 -12.80
CA ALA A 113 -3.03 5.35 -11.99
C ALA A 113 -3.26 3.83 -11.96
N LEU A 114 -4.50 3.37 -11.72
CA LEU A 114 -4.83 1.94 -11.71
C LEU A 114 -4.66 1.25 -13.08
N GLN A 115 -4.90 1.97 -14.18
CA GLN A 115 -4.74 1.42 -15.53
C GLN A 115 -3.29 1.45 -16.04
N SER A 116 -2.52 2.46 -15.63
CA SER A 116 -1.14 2.67 -16.09
C SER A 116 -0.11 1.93 -15.22
N ASP A 117 -0.46 1.61 -13.97
CA ASP A 117 0.44 0.90 -13.07
C ASP A 117 0.56 -0.58 -13.49
N PRO A 118 1.76 -1.02 -13.90
CA PRO A 118 2.00 -2.38 -14.33
C PRO A 118 1.76 -3.42 -13.22
N ALA A 119 1.69 -3.01 -11.94
CA ALA A 119 1.36 -3.89 -10.83
C ALA A 119 -0.08 -4.44 -10.90
N PHE A 120 -1.01 -3.70 -11.52
CA PHE A 120 -2.41 -4.12 -11.67
C PHE A 120 -2.70 -4.80 -13.01
N THR A 121 -1.75 -4.77 -13.95
CA THR A 121 -1.85 -5.53 -15.19
C THR A 121 -1.36 -6.97 -14.96
N PRO A 122 -2.16 -8.01 -15.30
CA PRO A 122 -1.70 -9.38 -15.19
C PRO A 122 -0.49 -9.58 -16.11
N PRO A 123 0.63 -10.14 -15.61
CA PRO A 123 1.80 -10.39 -16.42
C PRO A 123 1.42 -11.22 -17.65
N PRO A 124 1.83 -10.83 -18.87
CA PRO A 124 1.39 -11.49 -20.11
C PRO A 124 1.86 -12.94 -20.22
N ASN A 125 2.85 -13.32 -19.40
CA ASN A 125 3.38 -14.68 -19.31
C ASN A 125 2.73 -15.52 -18.21
N LEU A 126 1.83 -14.98 -17.38
CA LEU A 126 1.27 -15.69 -16.23
C LEU A 126 0.47 -16.92 -16.67
N GLN A 127 -0.39 -16.80 -17.68
CA GLN A 127 -1.14 -17.95 -18.21
C GLN A 127 -0.21 -19.04 -18.75
N ARG A 128 0.86 -18.64 -19.46
CA ARG A 128 1.86 -19.57 -19.99
C ARG A 128 2.64 -20.24 -18.86
N GLN A 129 3.04 -19.50 -17.83
CA GLN A 129 3.73 -20.03 -16.66
C GLN A 129 2.85 -21.01 -15.87
N THR A 130 1.58 -20.67 -15.64
CA THR A 130 0.63 -21.55 -14.96
C THR A 130 0.40 -22.85 -15.73
N ALA A 131 0.28 -22.78 -17.06
CA ALA A 131 0.15 -23.96 -17.92
C ALA A 131 1.39 -24.86 -17.84
N GLU A 132 2.59 -24.27 -17.88
CA GLU A 132 3.86 -24.99 -17.77
C GLU A 132 4.05 -25.62 -16.38
N GLN A 133 3.80 -24.86 -15.30
CA GLN A 133 3.83 -25.37 -13.93
C GLN A 133 2.83 -26.52 -13.72
N THR A 134 1.64 -26.42 -14.31
CA THR A 134 0.64 -27.49 -14.26
C THR A 134 1.15 -28.76 -14.94
N ARG A 135 1.80 -28.63 -16.11
CA ARG A 135 2.41 -29.75 -16.82
C ARG A 135 3.55 -30.38 -16.01
N GLN A 136 4.44 -29.55 -15.47
CA GLN A 136 5.56 -30.00 -14.62
C GLN A 136 5.05 -30.72 -13.37
N THR A 137 4.02 -30.18 -12.71
CA THR A 137 3.40 -30.81 -11.55
C THR A 137 2.80 -32.18 -11.88
N LYS A 138 2.11 -32.30 -13.03
CA LYS A 138 1.59 -33.60 -13.51
C LYS A 138 2.73 -34.59 -13.75
N HIS A 139 3.81 -34.15 -14.38
CA HIS A 139 5.00 -34.99 -14.63
C HIS A 139 5.68 -35.46 -13.34
N LEU A 140 5.87 -34.54 -12.38
CA LEU A 140 6.45 -34.87 -11.08
C LEU A 140 5.55 -35.84 -10.30
N ARG A 141 4.23 -35.69 -10.36
CA ARG A 141 3.29 -36.61 -9.71
C ARG A 141 3.39 -38.04 -10.28
N ILE A 142 3.58 -38.18 -11.60
CA ILE A 142 3.82 -39.49 -12.22
C ILE A 142 5.14 -40.07 -11.72
N LYS A 143 6.23 -39.28 -11.73
CA LYS A 143 7.54 -39.74 -11.23
C LYS A 143 7.53 -40.14 -9.76
N ILE A 144 6.82 -39.40 -8.90
CA ILE A 144 6.68 -39.76 -7.47
C ILE A 144 6.07 -41.15 -7.36
N ARG A 145 4.96 -41.41 -8.07
CA ARG A 145 4.33 -42.75 -8.08
C ARG A 145 5.28 -43.83 -8.60
N GLU A 146 6.01 -43.55 -9.67
CA GLU A 146 7.01 -44.50 -10.19
C GLU A 146 8.11 -44.82 -9.16
N TYR A 147 8.57 -43.82 -8.39
CA TYR A 147 9.56 -44.05 -7.34
C TYR A 147 8.98 -44.74 -6.12
N GLU A 148 7.74 -44.43 -5.73
CA GLU A 148 7.00 -45.14 -4.69
C GLU A 148 6.82 -46.62 -5.08
N ASP A 149 6.42 -46.90 -6.31
CA ASP A 149 6.27 -48.27 -6.84
C ASP A 149 7.62 -49.01 -6.86
N LYS A 150 8.70 -48.35 -7.29
CA LYS A 150 10.06 -48.92 -7.24
C LYS A 150 10.50 -49.21 -5.81
N LEU A 151 10.27 -48.29 -4.89
CA LEU A 151 10.64 -48.45 -3.49
C LEU A 151 9.85 -49.58 -2.83
N ALA A 152 8.54 -49.66 -3.09
CA ALA A 152 7.70 -50.77 -2.67
C ALA A 152 8.18 -52.10 -3.26
N SER A 153 8.58 -52.14 -4.54
CA SER A 153 9.12 -53.34 -5.18
C SER A 153 10.46 -53.78 -4.59
N LEU A 154 11.33 -52.83 -4.24
CA LEU A 154 12.61 -53.09 -3.58
C LEU A 154 12.40 -53.61 -2.16
N GLN A 155 11.51 -52.98 -1.38
CA GLN A 155 11.12 -53.47 -0.06
C GLN A 155 10.48 -54.86 -0.12
N ALA A 156 9.61 -55.11 -1.10
CA ALA A 156 8.98 -56.42 -1.30
C ALA A 156 9.97 -57.50 -1.77
N THR A 157 11.02 -57.12 -2.48
CA THR A 157 12.10 -58.04 -2.88
C THR A 157 13.03 -58.31 -1.71
N GLN A 158 13.45 -57.27 -1.00
CA GLN A 158 14.31 -57.36 0.18
C GLN A 158 13.64 -58.19 1.29
N SER A 159 12.34 -58.01 1.54
CA SER A 159 11.60 -58.82 2.50
C SER A 159 11.45 -60.29 2.10
N ARG A 160 11.50 -60.63 0.80
CA ARG A 160 11.46 -62.00 0.28
C ARG A 160 12.83 -62.69 0.25
N THR A 161 13.92 -61.95 0.09
CA THR A 161 15.28 -62.51 -0.01
C THR A 161 16.05 -62.51 1.31
N MET A 162 15.57 -61.83 2.35
CA MET A 162 16.22 -61.76 3.66
C MET A 162 15.73 -62.86 4.60
N THR A 163 16.67 -63.58 5.21
CA THR A 163 16.44 -64.48 6.35
C THR A 163 16.04 -63.67 7.61
N PRO A 164 15.37 -64.25 8.62
CA PRO A 164 14.91 -63.52 9.81
C PRO A 164 16.00 -62.71 10.52
N ALA A 165 17.26 -63.16 10.47
CA ALA A 165 18.41 -62.50 11.07
C ALA A 165 18.94 -61.29 10.28
N SER A 166 18.65 -61.19 8.98
CA SER A 166 19.13 -60.10 8.10
C SER A 166 18.10 -58.99 7.85
N LYS A 167 16.85 -59.18 8.30
CA LYS A 167 15.78 -58.16 8.24
C LYS A 167 16.15 -56.83 8.91
N GLN A 168 16.99 -56.88 9.95
CA GLN A 168 17.35 -55.70 10.73
C GLN A 168 18.45 -54.86 10.05
N ILE A 169 19.34 -55.45 9.26
CA ILE A 169 20.62 -54.83 8.85
C ILE A 169 20.43 -53.59 7.94
N GLY A 170 19.30 -53.51 7.22
CA GLY A 170 18.99 -52.39 6.32
C GLY A 170 18.00 -51.37 6.87
N SER A 171 17.55 -51.49 8.12
CA SER A 171 16.63 -50.51 8.71
C SER A 171 17.38 -49.23 9.10
N ALA A 172 16.69 -48.09 9.03
CA ALA A 172 17.25 -46.81 9.47
C ALA A 172 17.72 -46.86 10.95
N GLU A 173 17.07 -47.69 11.76
CA GLU A 173 17.40 -47.94 13.16
C GLU A 173 18.70 -48.74 13.31
N ALA A 174 18.90 -49.81 12.54
CA ALA A 174 20.16 -50.57 12.60
C ALA A 174 21.36 -49.79 12.05
N ILE A 175 21.13 -48.91 11.07
CA ILE A 175 22.17 -47.99 10.57
C ILE A 175 22.54 -46.97 11.66
N ALA A 176 21.56 -46.46 12.41
CA ALA A 176 21.81 -45.57 13.53
C ALA A 176 22.60 -46.27 14.66
N ASP A 177 22.20 -47.50 15.01
CA ASP A 177 22.89 -48.32 16.03
C ASP A 177 24.33 -48.63 15.62
N MET A 178 24.58 -48.95 14.34
CA MET A 178 25.94 -49.15 13.83
C MET A 178 26.81 -47.90 13.93
N LEU A 179 26.23 -46.72 13.68
CA LEU A 179 26.94 -45.44 13.75
C LEU A 179 27.30 -45.08 15.20
N GLU A 180 26.42 -45.42 16.15
CA GLU A 180 26.68 -45.27 17.58
C GLU A 180 27.79 -46.23 18.05
N GLN A 181 27.74 -47.50 17.65
CA GLN A 181 28.80 -48.47 17.93
C GLN A 181 30.16 -48.03 17.37
N GLN A 182 30.16 -47.43 16.17
CA GLN A 182 31.40 -46.93 15.57
C GLN A 182 32.02 -45.79 16.38
N ARG A 183 31.21 -44.88 16.94
CA ARG A 183 31.70 -43.81 17.83
C ARG A 183 32.35 -44.37 19.09
N VAL A 184 31.72 -45.35 19.71
CA VAL A 184 32.28 -46.02 20.91
C VAL A 184 33.61 -46.68 20.59
N LEU A 185 33.74 -47.32 19.42
CA LEU A 185 35.01 -47.92 18.99
C LEU A 185 36.10 -46.87 18.74
N ASP A 186 35.75 -45.73 18.17
CA ASP A 186 36.70 -44.64 17.94
C ASP A 186 37.18 -44.02 19.27
N GLU A 187 36.30 -43.87 20.27
CA GLU A 187 36.69 -43.43 21.62
C GLU A 187 37.65 -44.42 22.30
N ILE A 188 37.36 -45.73 22.18
CA ILE A 188 38.24 -46.78 22.70
C ILE A 188 39.60 -46.73 22.00
N ARG A 189 39.64 -46.56 20.67
CA ARG A 189 40.89 -46.42 19.92
C ARG A 189 41.74 -45.25 20.42
N VAL A 190 41.15 -44.07 20.57
CA VAL A 190 41.87 -42.89 21.08
C VAL A 190 42.45 -43.17 22.47
N ARG A 191 41.69 -43.86 23.33
CA ARG A 191 42.16 -44.22 24.67
C ARG A 191 43.29 -45.26 24.64
N VAL A 192 43.21 -46.25 23.76
CA VAL A 192 44.28 -47.24 23.57
C VAL A 192 45.54 -46.57 23.04
N GLU A 193 45.45 -45.70 22.04
CA GLU A 193 46.61 -44.97 21.52
C GLU A 193 47.27 -44.06 22.57
N ALA A 194 46.48 -43.44 23.46
CA ALA A 194 47.03 -42.66 24.56
C ALA A 194 47.79 -43.52 25.57
N LEU A 195 47.23 -44.69 25.93
CA LEU A 195 47.88 -45.66 26.82
C LEU A 195 49.14 -46.25 26.17
N GLU A 196 49.12 -46.54 24.88
CA GLU A 196 50.28 -47.03 24.14
C GLU A 196 51.41 -45.99 24.13
N ARG A 197 51.09 -44.69 24.01
CA ARG A 197 52.09 -43.61 24.15
C ARG A 197 52.67 -43.53 25.56
N GLU A 198 51.84 -43.61 26.58
CA GLU A 198 52.30 -43.61 27.99
C GLU A 198 53.21 -44.82 28.26
N VAL A 199 52.84 -46.02 27.79
CA VAL A 199 53.66 -47.22 27.93
C VAL A 199 54.97 -47.11 27.15
N ALA A 200 54.98 -46.45 25.99
CA ALA A 200 56.18 -46.24 25.20
C ALA A 200 57.23 -45.36 25.93
N GLU A 201 56.83 -44.46 26.83
CA GLU A 201 57.76 -43.68 27.66
C GLU A 201 58.56 -44.55 28.64
N TYR A 202 58.00 -45.71 29.02
CA TYR A 202 58.65 -46.71 29.86
C TYR A 202 59.33 -47.82 29.03
N ALA A 203 59.40 -47.67 27.70
CA ALA A 203 60.07 -48.63 26.83
C ALA A 203 61.59 -48.63 27.12
N GLY A 204 62.05 -49.71 27.76
CA GLY A 204 63.44 -49.86 28.17
C GLY A 204 63.60 -50.24 29.64
N LEU A 205 62.58 -50.04 30.47
CA LEU A 205 62.60 -50.55 31.84
C LEU A 205 62.26 -52.06 31.89
N PRO A 206 62.94 -52.85 32.74
CA PRO A 206 62.59 -54.23 33.01
C PRO A 206 61.13 -54.35 33.47
N ALA A 207 60.44 -55.40 33.03
CA ALA A 207 59.04 -55.65 33.38
C ALA A 207 58.81 -55.81 34.91
N GLU A 208 59.86 -56.16 35.66
CA GLU A 208 59.81 -56.27 37.12
C GLU A 208 60.05 -54.91 37.80
N ARG A 209 59.04 -54.44 38.55
CA ARG A 209 59.04 -53.14 39.26
C ARG A 209 60.28 -52.90 40.12
N GLU A 210 60.80 -53.94 40.77
CA GLU A 210 61.98 -53.83 41.62
C GLU A 210 63.27 -53.69 40.82
N ALA A 211 63.37 -54.34 39.66
CA ALA A 211 64.50 -54.23 38.75
C ALA A 211 64.53 -52.86 38.05
N ALA A 212 63.37 -52.38 37.58
CA ALA A 212 63.20 -51.05 37.03
C ALA A 212 63.65 -49.94 37.99
N ARG A 213 63.30 -50.04 39.28
CA ARG A 213 63.73 -49.08 40.31
C ARG A 213 65.24 -49.09 40.53
N LYS A 214 65.89 -50.25 40.49
CA LYS A 214 67.34 -50.35 40.62
C LYS A 214 68.06 -49.69 39.45
N GLU A 215 67.55 -49.89 38.23
CA GLU A 215 68.13 -49.31 37.02
C GLU A 215 67.94 -47.78 36.97
N VAL A 216 66.76 -47.27 37.34
CA VAL A 216 66.54 -45.83 37.49
C VAL A 216 67.47 -45.22 38.54
N ASN A 217 67.58 -45.82 39.72
CA ASN A 217 68.49 -45.33 40.76
C ASN A 217 69.96 -45.35 40.30
N ALA A 218 70.38 -46.37 39.54
CA ALA A 218 71.73 -46.42 38.98
C ALA A 218 71.97 -45.31 37.95
N LEU A 219 70.99 -45.03 37.09
CA LEU A 219 71.03 -43.94 36.13
C LEU A 219 71.05 -42.57 36.82
N GLU A 220 70.26 -42.37 37.89
CA GLU A 220 70.27 -41.14 38.70
C GLU A 220 71.64 -40.88 39.33
N VAL A 221 72.26 -41.90 39.92
CA VAL A 221 73.62 -41.79 40.49
C VAL A 221 74.64 -41.42 39.41
N SER A 222 74.53 -42.00 38.21
CA SER A 222 75.39 -41.67 37.08
C SER A 222 75.18 -40.22 36.61
N LEU A 223 73.93 -39.75 36.58
CA LEU A 223 73.56 -38.38 36.22
C LEU A 223 74.12 -37.37 37.23
N ASP A 224 74.03 -37.66 38.52
CA ASP A 224 74.56 -36.80 39.57
C ASP A 224 76.09 -36.77 39.58
N LEU A 225 76.75 -37.90 39.27
CA LEU A 225 78.19 -37.93 39.01
C LEU A 225 78.57 -37.05 37.81
N GLY A 226 77.82 -37.14 36.70
CA GLY A 226 78.02 -36.29 35.53
C GLY A 226 77.79 -34.80 35.84
N ARG A 227 76.79 -34.49 36.68
CA ARG A 227 76.55 -33.11 37.16
C ARG A 227 77.70 -32.60 38.01
N ARG A 228 78.19 -33.40 38.97
CA ARG A 228 79.36 -33.04 39.80
C ARG A 228 80.60 -32.81 38.95
N GLN A 229 80.90 -33.71 38.01
CA GLN A 229 82.02 -33.52 37.09
C GLN A 229 81.89 -32.24 36.26
N ARG A 230 80.68 -31.93 35.78
CA ARG A 230 80.40 -30.68 35.07
C ARG A 230 80.63 -29.47 35.98
N ASP A 231 80.13 -29.53 37.21
CA ASP A 231 80.21 -28.42 38.17
C ASP A 231 81.67 -28.22 38.64
N ASP A 232 82.44 -29.29 38.86
CA ASP A 232 83.89 -29.26 39.17
C ASP A 232 84.69 -28.63 38.01
N LEU A 233 84.38 -29.00 36.76
CA LEU A 233 84.99 -28.40 35.57
C LEU A 233 84.61 -26.93 35.39
N PHE A 234 83.43 -26.53 35.87
CA PHE A 234 82.96 -25.15 35.84
C PHE A 234 83.64 -24.31 36.93
N GLU A 235 83.69 -24.79 38.18
CA GLU A 235 84.39 -24.12 39.27
C GLU A 235 85.91 -24.00 39.00
N GLY A 236 86.51 -25.02 38.38
CA GLY A 236 87.91 -24.98 37.95
C GLY A 236 88.25 -23.91 36.91
N GLN A 237 87.25 -23.41 36.17
CA GLN A 237 87.40 -22.34 35.17
C GLN A 237 87.06 -20.94 35.71
N PHE A 238 86.35 -20.84 36.84
CA PHE A 238 85.86 -19.55 37.38
C PHE A 238 86.27 -19.24 38.84
N GLY A 239 87.01 -20.13 39.52
CA GLY A 239 87.34 -20.05 40.96
C GLY A 239 88.82 -19.85 41.34
N LYS A 240 89.60 -19.03 40.63
CA LYS A 240 90.94 -18.57 41.08
C LYS A 240 91.07 -17.05 41.05
N LYS A 241 90.90 -16.42 42.22
CA LYS A 241 91.65 -15.24 42.69
C LYS A 241 91.84 -15.36 44.19
#